data_AF-A0A945CEN9-F1
#
_entry.id   AF-A0A945CEN9-F1
#
_cell.length_a   1.000
_cell.length_b   1.000
_cell.length_c   1.000
_cell.angle_alpha   90.00
_cell.angle_beta   90.00
_cell.angle_gamma   90.00
#
_symmetry.space_group_name_H-M   'P 1'
#
loop_
_entity.id
_entity.type
_entity.pdbx_description
1 polymer ?
#
loop_
_entity_poly.entity_id
_entity_poly.type
_entity_poly.pdbx_seq_one_letter_code
_entity_poly.pdbx_strand_id
1 'polypeptide(L)' 'AVGSERGWTGRERDLLRDSGFLLAGMGERVLRTETAVIAALALAKAAIGSW' A
#
# COMPACT_ATOMS: atom_id res chain seq x y z
N ALA A 1 4.41 -1.89 1.37
CA ALA A 1 3.82 -3.17 1.85
C ALA A 1 2.32 -3.15 1.58
N VAL A 2 1.70 -4.30 1.33
CA VAL A 2 0.23 -4.44 1.19
C VAL A 2 -0.24 -5.53 2.14
N GLY A 3 -1.32 -5.26 2.89
CA GLY A 3 -1.87 -6.17 3.89
C GLY A 3 -2.79 -7.21 3.28
N SER A 4 -3.26 -8.15 4.11
CA SER A 4 -4.32 -9.08 3.74
C SER A 4 -5.67 -8.37 3.57
N GLU A 5 -6.69 -9.10 3.15
CA GLU A 5 -8.06 -8.55 3.00
C GLU A 5 -8.64 -7.99 4.29
N ARG A 6 -8.18 -8.47 5.47
CA ARG A 6 -8.57 -7.93 6.77
C ARG A 6 -7.73 -6.72 7.21
N GLY A 7 -6.79 -6.28 6.38
CA GLY A 7 -5.84 -5.23 6.66
C GLY A 7 -4.77 -5.67 7.66
N TRP A 8 -4.30 -4.68 8.43
CA TRP A 8 -3.25 -4.80 9.44
C TRP A 8 -3.83 -4.58 10.84
N THR A 9 -3.33 -5.32 11.81
CA THR A 9 -3.53 -5.01 13.23
C THR A 9 -2.85 -3.69 13.61
N GLY A 10 -3.18 -3.13 14.78
CA GLY A 10 -2.48 -1.95 15.32
C GLY A 10 -0.97 -2.17 15.42
N ARG A 11 -0.57 -3.29 16.04
CA ARG A 11 0.83 -3.67 16.23
C ARG A 11 1.61 -3.80 14.93
N GLU A 12 1.01 -4.37 13.87
CA GLU A 12 1.67 -4.48 12.57
C GLU A 12 1.85 -3.10 11.91
N ARG A 13 0.89 -2.19 12.05
CA ARG A 13 1.05 -0.82 11.56
C ARG A 13 2.15 -0.07 12.30
N ASP A 14 2.29 -0.29 13.60
CA ASP A 14 3.35 0.31 14.39
C ASP A 14 4.71 -0.23 13.96
N LEU A 15 4.85 -1.55 13.81
CA LEU A 15 6.07 -2.18 13.27
C LEU A 15 6.46 -1.65 11.88
N LEU A 16 5.49 -1.44 10.99
CA LEU A 16 5.74 -0.86 9.67
C LEU A 16 6.28 0.57 9.78
N ARG A 17 5.69 1.41 10.65
CA ARG A 17 6.17 2.79 10.87
C ARG A 17 7.57 2.80 11.49
N ASP A 18 7.81 1.95 12.49
CA ASP A 18 9.11 1.84 13.16
C ASP A 18 10.19 1.33 12.19
N SER A 19 9.81 0.54 11.19
CA SER A 19 10.69 0.08 10.11
C SER A 19 10.88 1.12 8.99
N GLY A 20 10.35 2.34 9.14
CA GLY A 20 10.50 3.43 8.17
C GLY A 20 9.53 3.41 6.99
N PHE A 21 8.45 2.61 7.05
CA PHE A 21 7.43 2.64 5.99
C PHE A 21 6.59 3.92 6.08
N LEU A 22 6.40 4.57 4.93
CA LEU A 22 5.46 5.67 4.78
C LEU A 22 4.05 5.14 4.52
N LEU A 23 3.05 5.79 5.10
CA LEU A 23 1.65 5.53 4.81
C LEU A 23 1.25 6.22 3.50
N ALA A 24 0.69 5.46 2.56
CA ALA A 24 0.21 5.97 1.28
C ALA A 24 -1.24 5.51 1.03
N GLY A 25 -2.06 6.41 0.50
CA GLY A 25 -3.43 6.13 0.06
C GLY A 25 -3.57 6.22 -1.46
N MET A 26 -4.58 5.55 -2.03
CA MET A 26 -4.88 5.52 -3.47
C MET A 26 -6.28 6.09 -3.76
N GLY A 27 -6.61 7.19 -3.10
CA GLY A 27 -7.93 7.84 -3.16
C GLY A 27 -8.83 7.51 -1.98
N GLU A 28 -10.10 7.89 -2.09
CA GLU A 28 -11.10 7.80 -1.01
C GLU A 28 -11.64 6.38 -0.77
N ARG A 29 -11.65 5.54 -1.81
CA ARG A 29 -12.23 4.19 -1.74
C ARG A 29 -11.23 3.18 -1.20
N VAL A 30 -11.68 2.32 -0.30
CA VAL A 30 -10.95 1.12 0.11
C VAL A 30 -10.94 0.13 -1.06
N LEU A 31 -9.75 -0.28 -1.48
CA LEU A 31 -9.55 -1.24 -2.57
C LEU A 31 -9.45 -2.66 -2.02
N ARG A 32 -9.92 -3.64 -2.80
CA ARG A 32 -9.59 -5.06 -2.61
C ARG A 32 -8.07 -5.24 -2.66
N THR A 33 -7.56 -6.25 -1.96
CA THR A 33 -6.11 -6.51 -1.83
C THR A 33 -5.42 -6.57 -3.19
N GLU A 34 -5.94 -7.35 -4.12
CA GLU A 34 -5.38 -7.54 -5.45
C GLU A 34 -5.39 -6.25 -6.26
N THR A 35 -6.48 -5.48 -6.18
CA THR A 35 -6.59 -4.17 -6.85
C THR A 35 -5.61 -3.17 -6.28
N ALA A 36 -5.42 -3.15 -4.96
CA ALA A 36 -4.44 -2.28 -4.30
C ALA A 36 -3.01 -2.59 -4.78
N VAL A 37 -2.65 -3.87 -4.91
CA VAL A 37 -1.34 -4.28 -5.44
C VAL A 37 -1.13 -3.80 -6.87
N ILE A 38 -2.09 -4.07 -7.77
CA ILE A 38 -1.96 -3.70 -9.19
C ILE A 38 -1.88 -2.18 -9.35
N ALA A 39 -2.75 -1.43 -8.67
CA ALA A 39 -2.76 0.03 -8.72
C ALA A 39 -1.46 0.63 -8.16
N ALA A 40 -0.95 0.13 -7.03
CA ALA A 40 0.30 0.60 -6.45
C ALA A 40 1.50 0.37 -7.38
N LEU A 41 1.58 -0.79 -8.04
CA LEU A 41 2.64 -1.08 -8.99
C LEU A 41 2.55 -0.20 -10.24
N ALA A 42 1.34 0.00 -10.79
CA ALA A 42 1.13 0.91 -11.91
C ALA A 42 1.58 2.34 -11.58
N LEU A 43 1.17 2.86 -10.43
CA LEU A 43 1.56 4.20 -9.97
C LEU A 43 3.07 4.31 -9.71
N ALA A 44 3.68 3.27 -9.11
CA ALA A 44 5.13 3.26 -8.89
C ALA A 44 5.90 3.27 -10.22
N LYS A 45 5.50 2.44 -11.19
CA LYS A 45 6.07 2.45 -12.55
C LYS A 45 5.90 3.81 -13.24
N ALA A 46 4.78 4.49 -13.00
CA ALA A 46 4.53 5.86 -13.45
C ALA A 46 5.52 6.86 -12.89
N ALA A 47 5.67 6.85 -11.58
CA ALA A 47 6.51 7.79 -10.87
C ALA A 47 7.99 7.66 -11.28
N ILE A 48 8.45 6.43 -11.58
CA ILE A 48 9.86 6.19 -11.96
C ILE A 48 10.11 6.22 -13.48
N GLY A 49 9.09 6.52 -14.31
CA GLY A 49 9.25 6.64 -15.76
C GLY A 49 9.45 5.31 -16.49
N SER A 50 9.03 4.18 -15.91
CA SER A 50 9.22 2.84 -16.47
C SER A 50 7.92 2.24 -17.04
N TRP A 51 7.16 3.05 -17.78
CA TRP A 51 5.95 2.58 -18.48
C TRP A 51 6.28 1.92 -19.80
#